data_AF-A0A7S3Y9I3-F1
#
_entry.id   AF-A0A7S3Y9I3-F1
#
_cell.length_a   1.000
_cell.length_b   1.000
_cell.length_c   1.000
_cell.angle_alpha   90.00
_cell.angle_beta   90.00
_cell.angle_gamma   90.00
#
_symmetry.space_group_name_H-M   'P 1'
#
loop_
_entity.id
_entity.type
_entity.pdbx_description
1 polymer ?
#
loop_
_entity_poly.entity_id
_entity_poly.type
_entity_poly.pdbx_seq_one_letter_code
_entity_poly.pdbx_strand_id
1 'polypeptide(L)'
;MKIKMVEYTQPAEDIQGQLVHFEKVQNFRSIVPGALVFRSAELDERSSSDLEKLNNEIQIRTVIDLRGESERKLFKSCCPLGEDFEIIETPQAMDLSLVKPNLLSAARRCFRLSLLEPERQYAGMWRRMTPALRAQAAWWGLVSGRRETELYLGEINRGGLPVLYEVLLETSRAEICQALRVLATPENHPVVFHCVKGKDRTGLVAALAQRVAGVGPSGVVADYAD
;
A
#
# COMPACT_ATOMS: atom_id res chain seq x y z
N MET A 1 -26.47 -13.09 -9.17
CA MET A 1 -26.42 -11.69 -8.71
C MET A 1 -25.68 -10.88 -9.75
N LYS A 2 -26.39 -10.13 -10.61
CA LYS A 2 -25.79 -9.36 -11.71
C LYS A 2 -25.25 -8.05 -11.12
N ILE A 3 -23.93 -7.85 -11.20
CA ILE A 3 -23.29 -6.57 -10.83
C ILE A 3 -23.78 -5.55 -11.86
N LYS A 4 -24.58 -4.57 -11.43
CA LYS A 4 -24.96 -3.44 -12.28
C LYS A 4 -23.70 -2.60 -12.51
N MET A 5 -23.30 -2.50 -13.77
CA MET A 5 -22.31 -1.52 -14.23
C MET A 5 -22.87 -0.13 -13.89
N VAL A 6 -22.22 0.58 -12.97
CA VAL A 6 -22.52 1.98 -12.68
C VAL A 6 -21.99 2.79 -13.86
N GLU A 7 -22.84 3.64 -14.44
CA GLU A 7 -22.44 4.54 -15.52
C GLU A 7 -21.34 5.47 -15.04
N TYR A 8 -20.21 5.41 -15.74
CA TYR A 8 -18.99 6.17 -15.51
C TYR A 8 -19.19 7.60 -16.01
N THR A 9 -19.26 8.57 -15.09
CA THR A 9 -19.09 9.99 -15.43
C THR A 9 -17.63 10.24 -15.74
N GLN A 10 -17.34 10.65 -16.98
CA GLN A 10 -15.98 10.90 -17.46
C GLN A 10 -15.31 12.01 -16.62
N PRO A 11 -14.12 11.76 -16.04
CA PRO A 11 -13.22 12.82 -15.59
C PRO A 11 -12.65 13.55 -16.81
N ALA A 12 -12.27 14.82 -16.62
CA ALA A 12 -11.67 15.69 -17.63
C ALA A 12 -10.62 14.95 -18.49
N GLU A 13 -10.74 15.10 -19.82
CA GLU A 13 -10.04 14.34 -20.86
C GLU A 13 -8.50 14.48 -20.86
N ASP A 14 -7.90 15.28 -19.97
CA ASP A 14 -6.49 15.69 -20.09
C ASP A 14 -5.49 14.98 -19.14
N ILE A 15 -5.93 14.23 -18.12
CA ILE A 15 -5.00 13.51 -17.21
C ILE A 15 -4.70 12.07 -17.72
N GLN A 16 -5.33 11.66 -18.83
CA GLN A 16 -5.44 10.26 -19.25
C GLN A 16 -4.20 9.70 -19.99
N GLY A 17 -3.22 10.55 -20.33
CA GLY A 17 -2.03 10.11 -21.07
C GLY A 17 -0.79 11.02 -20.99
N GLN A 18 -0.82 12.11 -20.21
CA GLN A 18 0.38 12.92 -19.99
C GLN A 18 1.23 12.30 -18.87
N LEU A 19 2.51 12.04 -19.18
CA LEU A 19 3.55 11.89 -18.19
C LEU A 19 3.59 13.17 -17.34
N VAL A 20 2.88 13.19 -16.22
CA VAL A 20 2.99 14.27 -15.24
C VAL A 20 4.41 14.21 -14.70
N HIS A 21 5.24 15.17 -15.12
CA HIS A 21 6.62 15.23 -14.69
C HIS A 21 6.69 15.78 -13.28
N PHE A 22 7.09 14.95 -12.32
CA PHE A 22 7.36 15.37 -10.96
C PHE A 22 8.84 15.69 -10.78
N GLU A 23 9.14 16.69 -9.96
CA GLU A 23 10.51 17.08 -9.63
C GLU A 23 11.15 16.07 -8.66
N LYS A 24 10.39 15.66 -7.64
CA LYS A 24 10.87 14.79 -6.55
C LYS A 24 10.04 13.54 -6.37
N VAL A 25 8.75 13.57 -6.69
CA VAL A 25 7.91 12.37 -6.55
C VAL A 25 8.34 11.32 -7.56
N GLN A 26 8.73 10.14 -7.06
CA GLN A 26 9.22 9.04 -7.87
C GLN A 26 8.15 7.95 -8.06
N ASN A 27 8.31 7.15 -9.12
CA ASN A 27 7.47 5.99 -9.44
C ASN A 27 5.97 6.31 -9.49
N PHE A 28 5.60 7.56 -9.83
CA PHE A 28 4.21 7.98 -9.96
C PHE A 28 3.64 7.57 -11.32
N ARG A 29 2.59 6.75 -11.32
CA ARG A 29 1.87 6.35 -12.55
C ARG A 29 0.50 5.76 -12.24
N SER A 30 -0.38 5.72 -13.24
CA SER A 30 -1.66 4.99 -13.14
C SER A 30 -1.42 3.48 -13.27
N ILE A 31 -2.13 2.68 -12.46
CA ILE A 31 -2.00 1.21 -12.51
C ILE A 31 -2.76 0.57 -13.67
N VAL A 32 -3.74 1.27 -14.25
CA VAL A 32 -4.51 0.82 -15.41
C VAL A 32 -4.78 2.06 -16.28
N PRO A 33 -4.48 2.04 -17.59
CA PRO A 33 -4.78 3.17 -18.47
C PRO A 33 -6.24 3.65 -18.35
N GLY A 34 -6.43 4.96 -18.16
CA GLY A 34 -7.74 5.57 -17.97
C GLY A 34 -8.35 5.45 -16.56
N ALA A 35 -7.73 4.70 -15.65
CA ALA A 35 -8.17 4.63 -14.25
C ALA A 35 -7.60 5.78 -13.42
N LEU A 36 -8.44 6.33 -12.53
CA LEU A 36 -8.06 7.34 -11.52
C LEU A 36 -7.41 6.71 -10.28
N VAL A 37 -6.57 5.70 -10.50
CA VAL A 37 -5.87 4.95 -9.46
C VAL A 37 -4.37 4.98 -9.76
N PHE A 38 -3.63 5.64 -8.88
CA PHE A 38 -2.22 5.93 -9.04
C PHE A 38 -1.41 5.22 -7.97
N ARG A 39 -0.20 4.79 -8.33
CA ARG A 39 0.83 4.32 -7.40
C ARG A 39 1.98 5.32 -7.37
N SER A 40 2.69 5.41 -6.24
CA SER A 40 3.91 6.22 -6.13
C SER A 40 4.91 5.68 -5.10
N ALA A 41 6.13 6.23 -5.11
CA ALA A 41 6.99 6.26 -3.94
C ALA A 41 6.42 7.19 -2.86
N GLU A 42 7.11 7.31 -1.73
CA GLU A 42 6.69 8.22 -0.67
C GLU A 42 6.60 9.67 -1.13
N LEU A 43 5.73 10.40 -0.47
CA LEU A 43 5.33 11.75 -0.85
C LEU A 43 5.77 12.79 0.18
N ASP A 44 6.64 12.44 1.13
CA ASP A 44 7.00 13.33 2.24
C ASP A 44 8.01 14.42 1.81
N GLU A 45 8.91 14.14 0.87
CA GLU A 45 9.93 15.10 0.42
C GLU A 45 9.57 15.87 -0.86
N ARG A 46 8.31 15.76 -1.32
CA ARG A 46 7.75 16.45 -2.49
C ARG A 46 8.05 17.97 -2.51
N SER A 47 8.24 18.54 -3.69
CA SER A 47 8.37 20.00 -3.83
C SER A 47 6.99 20.68 -3.78
N SER A 48 6.96 22.01 -3.64
CA SER A 48 5.70 22.77 -3.68
C SER A 48 4.99 22.63 -5.03
N SER A 49 5.76 22.53 -6.13
CA SER A 49 5.20 22.28 -7.47
C SER A 49 4.59 20.89 -7.58
N ASP A 50 5.25 19.87 -7.03
CA ASP A 50 4.71 18.51 -7.00
C ASP A 50 3.41 18.44 -6.17
N LEU A 51 3.36 19.17 -5.06
CA LEU A 51 2.16 19.27 -4.22
C LEU A 51 1.01 19.95 -4.97
N GLU A 52 1.29 21.02 -5.71
CA GLU A 52 0.29 21.70 -6.55
C GLU A 52 -0.27 20.78 -7.63
N LYS A 53 0.58 20.02 -8.32
CA LYS A 53 0.15 19.00 -9.29
C LYS A 53 -0.75 17.96 -8.65
N LEU A 54 -0.38 17.42 -7.50
CA LEU A 54 -1.16 16.38 -6.80
C LEU A 54 -2.51 16.92 -6.30
N ASN A 55 -2.56 18.15 -5.81
CA ASN A 55 -3.76 18.73 -5.19
C ASN A 55 -4.70 19.42 -6.18
N ASN A 56 -4.16 20.12 -7.18
CA ASN A 56 -4.93 21.02 -8.03
C ASN A 56 -5.12 20.48 -9.44
N GLU A 57 -4.08 19.87 -10.02
CA GLU A 57 -4.14 19.31 -11.39
C GLU A 57 -4.75 17.90 -11.37
N ILE A 58 -4.18 16.99 -10.59
CA ILE A 58 -4.67 15.60 -10.46
C ILE A 58 -5.86 15.52 -9.50
N GLN A 59 -5.93 16.44 -8.53
CA GLN A 59 -6.99 16.50 -7.53
C GLN A 59 -7.13 15.21 -6.70
N ILE A 60 -6.01 14.69 -6.22
CA ILE A 60 -5.98 13.47 -5.40
C ILE A 60 -6.95 13.61 -4.22
N ARG A 61 -7.96 12.75 -4.19
CA ARG A 61 -9.00 12.75 -3.16
C ARG A 61 -8.63 11.83 -2.00
N THR A 62 -7.95 10.73 -2.29
CA THR A 62 -7.62 9.71 -1.31
C THR A 62 -6.16 9.31 -1.40
N VAL A 63 -5.51 9.18 -0.24
CA VAL A 63 -4.18 8.62 -0.08
C VAL A 63 -4.27 7.30 0.67
N ILE A 64 -3.52 6.28 0.25
CA ILE A 64 -3.29 5.07 1.03
C ILE A 64 -1.79 4.96 1.32
N ASP A 65 -1.41 5.09 2.60
CA ASP A 65 -0.03 4.91 3.07
C ASP A 65 0.16 3.48 3.57
N LEU A 66 0.92 2.67 2.83
CA LEU A 66 1.21 1.26 3.12
C LEU A 66 2.41 1.07 4.05
N ARG A 67 3.03 2.15 4.53
CA ARG A 67 4.19 2.09 5.41
C ARG A 67 3.81 1.63 6.82
N GLY A 68 4.78 1.12 7.55
CA GLY A 68 4.65 0.82 8.97
C GLY A 68 4.77 2.05 9.84
N GLU A 69 4.42 1.92 11.12
CA GLU A 69 4.52 3.02 12.07
C GLU A 69 5.96 3.52 12.22
N SER A 70 6.94 2.61 12.28
CA SER A 70 8.36 2.98 12.38
C SER A 70 8.83 3.79 11.18
N GLU A 71 8.43 3.41 9.97
CA GLU A 71 8.75 4.17 8.75
C GLU A 71 8.10 5.55 8.80
N ARG A 72 6.80 5.63 9.12
CA ARG A 72 6.10 6.92 9.25
C ARG A 72 6.73 7.85 10.29
N LYS A 73 7.22 7.33 11.40
CA LYS A 73 7.94 8.12 12.43
C LYS A 73 9.27 8.65 11.90
N LEU A 74 10.03 7.83 11.19
CA LEU A 74 11.31 8.23 10.59
C LEU A 74 11.13 9.39 9.60
N PHE A 75 10.02 9.40 8.84
CA PHE A 75 9.71 10.44 7.86
C PHE A 75 8.80 11.57 8.39
N LYS A 76 8.56 11.66 9.72
CA LYS A 76 7.71 12.70 10.36
C LYS A 76 6.29 12.81 9.74
N SER A 77 5.61 11.69 9.58
CA SER A 77 4.38 11.59 8.79
C SER A 77 3.17 12.33 9.37
N CYS A 78 2.85 13.50 8.79
CA CYS A 78 1.48 13.96 8.58
C CYS A 78 0.91 13.31 7.29
N CYS A 79 -0.34 13.60 6.91
CA CYS A 79 -0.76 13.30 5.54
C CYS A 79 0.15 14.08 4.57
N PRO A 80 0.79 13.43 3.58
CA PRO A 80 1.78 14.10 2.74
C PRO A 80 1.18 15.15 1.81
N LEU A 81 -0.14 15.19 1.62
CA LEU A 81 -0.80 16.08 0.66
C LEU A 81 -1.49 17.30 1.28
N GLY A 82 -1.50 17.44 2.61
CA GLY A 82 -2.10 18.59 3.29
C GLY A 82 -2.85 18.24 4.57
N GLU A 83 -3.24 19.29 5.31
CA GLU A 83 -3.99 19.19 6.57
C GLU A 83 -5.49 18.94 6.37
N ASP A 84 -6.00 19.14 5.15
CA ASP A 84 -7.40 18.93 4.77
C ASP A 84 -7.78 17.45 4.61
N PHE A 85 -6.84 16.54 4.88
CA PHE A 85 -7.06 15.10 4.89
C PHE A 85 -7.42 14.58 6.27
N GLU A 86 -8.56 13.93 6.36
CA GLU A 86 -8.90 13.09 7.51
C GLU A 86 -8.01 11.84 7.53
N ILE A 87 -7.21 11.68 8.58
CA ILE A 87 -6.37 10.49 8.77
C ILE A 87 -7.21 9.37 9.37
N ILE A 88 -7.33 8.28 8.64
CA ILE A 88 -8.00 7.06 9.08
C ILE A 88 -6.92 6.06 9.48
N GLU A 89 -6.71 5.95 10.78
CA GLU A 89 -5.89 4.90 11.36
C GLU A 89 -6.64 3.57 11.30
N THR A 90 -5.97 2.56 10.77
CA THR A 90 -6.50 1.20 10.75
C THR A 90 -5.92 0.45 11.93
N PRO A 91 -6.74 -0.24 12.75
CA PRO A 91 -6.23 -1.03 13.87
C PRO A 91 -5.17 -2.02 13.42
N GLN A 92 -4.10 -2.16 14.21
CA GLN A 92 -3.12 -3.23 13.97
C GLN A 92 -3.83 -4.58 14.03
N ALA A 93 -3.62 -5.44 13.01
CA ALA A 93 -4.31 -6.72 12.88
C ALA A 93 -5.84 -6.57 12.76
N MET A 94 -6.26 -5.73 11.83
CA MET A 94 -7.67 -5.56 11.51
C MET A 94 -8.30 -6.91 11.15
N ASP A 95 -9.44 -7.25 11.75
CA ASP A 95 -10.23 -8.39 11.31
C ASP A 95 -10.94 -8.04 9.98
N LEU A 96 -11.15 -9.03 9.11
CA LEU A 96 -11.92 -8.87 7.87
C LEU A 96 -13.34 -8.34 8.12
N SER A 97 -13.90 -8.60 9.31
CA SER A 97 -15.19 -8.05 9.76
C SER A 97 -15.16 -6.54 10.03
N LEU A 98 -13.99 -5.98 10.39
CA LEU A 98 -13.79 -4.56 10.69
C LEU A 98 -13.52 -3.72 9.44
N VAL A 99 -13.39 -4.37 8.28
CA VAL A 99 -13.24 -3.72 6.98
C VAL A 99 -14.54 -2.96 6.70
N LYS A 100 -14.54 -1.65 6.99
CA LYS A 100 -15.76 -0.82 6.99
C LYS A 100 -16.34 -0.69 5.58
N PRO A 101 -17.64 -0.98 5.37
CA PRO A 101 -18.30 -0.65 4.11
C PRO A 101 -18.40 0.88 4.00
N ASN A 102 -17.78 1.43 2.97
CA ASN A 102 -17.92 2.79 2.43
C ASN A 102 -18.20 3.90 3.46
N LEU A 103 -17.16 4.62 3.84
CA LEU A 103 -17.32 5.96 4.42
C LEU A 103 -17.72 6.91 3.28
N LEU A 104 -19.01 7.24 3.18
CA LEU A 104 -19.52 8.30 2.31
C LEU A 104 -19.27 9.65 3.01
N SER A 105 -18.13 10.27 2.72
CA SER A 105 -17.76 11.58 3.25
C SER A 105 -17.22 12.46 2.12
N ALA A 106 -17.61 13.74 2.13
CA ALA A 106 -17.09 14.74 1.21
C ALA A 106 -15.60 15.06 1.46
N ALA A 107 -15.07 14.69 2.64
CA ALA A 107 -13.69 14.96 3.03
C ALA A 107 -12.67 14.10 2.28
N ARG A 108 -11.51 14.70 1.97
CA ARG A 108 -10.30 14.01 1.49
C ARG A 108 -9.75 13.15 2.63
N ARG A 109 -9.21 11.98 2.30
CA ARG A 109 -8.89 10.94 3.30
C ARG A 109 -7.54 10.28 3.08
N CYS A 110 -6.84 10.01 4.18
CA CYS A 110 -5.57 9.30 4.18
C CYS A 110 -5.72 8.02 5.01
N PHE A 111 -5.75 6.86 4.35
CA PHE A 111 -5.83 5.56 4.98
C PHE A 111 -4.43 5.06 5.30
N ARG A 112 -4.13 4.83 6.59
CA ARG A 112 -2.88 4.20 7.02
C ARG A 112 -3.08 2.69 7.13
N LEU A 113 -2.63 1.97 6.09
CA LEU A 113 -2.79 0.53 5.92
C LEU A 113 -1.43 -0.16 5.93
N SER A 114 -0.78 -0.22 7.09
CA SER A 114 0.54 -0.84 7.19
C SER A 114 0.51 -2.29 6.75
N LEU A 115 1.32 -2.62 5.74
CA LEU A 115 1.46 -4.01 5.26
C LEU A 115 2.64 -4.73 5.90
N LEU A 116 3.54 -4.02 6.58
CA LEU A 116 4.83 -4.56 7.00
C LEU A 116 5.10 -4.17 8.46
N GLU A 117 4.42 -4.85 9.37
CA GLU A 117 4.67 -4.74 10.82
C GLU A 117 5.56 -5.91 11.30
N PRO A 118 6.63 -5.66 12.09
CA PRO A 118 7.56 -6.70 12.51
C PRO A 118 6.89 -7.88 13.21
N GLU A 119 5.95 -7.61 14.13
CA GLU A 119 5.25 -8.67 14.88
C GLU A 119 4.49 -9.64 13.97
N ARG A 120 3.80 -9.10 12.96
CA ARG A 120 3.06 -9.91 11.98
C ARG A 120 4.00 -10.68 11.05
N GLN A 121 5.09 -10.05 10.62
CA GLN A 121 6.12 -10.72 9.82
C GLN A 121 6.75 -11.88 10.57
N TYR A 122 7.11 -11.69 11.83
CA TYR A 122 7.73 -12.73 12.65
C TYR A 122 6.75 -13.87 12.89
N ALA A 123 5.46 -13.59 13.12
CA ALA A 123 4.43 -14.62 13.19
C ALA A 123 4.28 -15.41 11.88
N GLY A 124 4.35 -14.74 10.72
CA GLY A 124 4.34 -15.39 9.40
C GLY A 124 5.58 -16.25 9.14
N MET A 125 6.75 -15.80 9.60
CA MET A 125 8.01 -16.52 9.51
C MET A 125 8.08 -17.69 10.48
N TRP A 126 7.54 -17.55 11.69
CA TRP A 126 7.48 -18.62 12.68
C TRP A 126 6.84 -19.88 12.08
N ARG A 127 5.76 -19.73 11.32
CA ARG A 127 5.06 -20.84 10.64
C ARG A 127 5.94 -21.55 9.59
N ARG A 128 6.93 -20.86 9.04
CA ARG A 128 7.87 -21.37 8.01
C ARG A 128 9.17 -21.92 8.60
N MET A 129 9.54 -21.51 9.80
CA MET A 129 10.75 -21.95 10.49
C MET A 129 10.67 -23.43 10.91
N THR A 130 11.82 -24.10 10.89
CA THR A 130 11.97 -25.46 11.42
C THR A 130 11.79 -25.47 12.95
N PRO A 131 11.47 -26.63 13.57
CA PRO A 131 11.37 -26.73 15.03
C PRO A 131 12.63 -26.24 15.77
N ALA A 132 13.82 -26.49 15.21
CA ALA A 132 15.08 -26.03 15.79
C ALA A 132 15.21 -24.50 15.77
N LEU A 133 14.87 -23.86 14.63
CA LEU A 133 14.88 -22.41 14.51
C LEU A 133 13.83 -21.75 15.42
N ARG A 134 12.65 -22.38 15.57
CA ARG A 134 11.62 -21.91 16.52
C ARG A 134 12.10 -21.97 17.96
N ALA A 135 12.74 -23.07 18.37
CA ALA A 135 13.32 -23.20 19.70
C ALA A 135 14.41 -22.15 19.93
N GLN A 136 15.24 -21.89 18.92
CA GLN A 136 16.27 -20.85 18.97
C GLN A 136 15.66 -19.44 19.06
N ALA A 137 14.64 -19.14 18.27
CA ALA A 137 13.91 -17.86 18.33
C ALA A 137 13.27 -17.65 19.69
N ALA A 138 12.58 -18.66 20.24
CA ALA A 138 11.99 -18.60 21.58
C ALA A 138 13.05 -18.38 22.66
N TRP A 139 14.21 -19.05 22.59
CA TRP A 139 15.33 -18.80 23.49
C TRP A 139 15.83 -17.36 23.38
N TRP A 140 16.05 -16.86 22.17
CA TRP A 140 16.48 -15.48 21.97
C TRP A 140 15.43 -14.47 22.44
N GLY A 141 14.13 -14.72 22.28
CA GLY A 141 13.08 -13.86 22.81
C GLY A 141 13.13 -13.70 24.33
N LEU A 142 13.66 -14.69 25.06
CA LEU A 142 13.83 -14.62 26.52
C LEU A 142 15.10 -13.88 26.96
N VAL A 143 16.18 -13.92 26.17
CA VAL A 143 17.50 -13.39 26.60
C VAL A 143 17.98 -12.18 25.81
N SER A 144 17.51 -11.97 24.57
CA SER A 144 17.86 -10.84 23.70
C SER A 144 16.93 -10.71 22.48
N GLY A 145 15.97 -9.78 22.54
CA GLY A 145 15.08 -9.49 21.39
C GLY A 145 15.82 -9.00 20.13
N ARG A 146 17.02 -8.43 20.28
CA ARG A 146 17.90 -8.10 19.14
C ARG A 146 18.33 -9.36 18.39
N ARG A 147 18.78 -10.40 19.10
CA ARG A 147 19.21 -11.66 18.46
C ARG A 147 18.04 -12.41 17.86
N GLU A 148 16.86 -12.32 18.48
CA GLU A 148 15.63 -12.86 17.91
C GLU A 148 15.30 -12.17 16.57
N THR A 149 15.34 -10.83 16.55
CA THR A 149 15.14 -10.05 15.32
C THR A 149 16.17 -10.39 14.24
N GLU A 150 17.45 -10.48 14.59
CA GLU A 150 18.52 -10.87 13.66
C GLU A 150 18.28 -12.28 13.07
N LEU A 151 17.76 -13.22 13.86
CA LEU A 151 17.39 -14.56 13.38
C LEU A 151 16.24 -14.51 12.38
N TYR A 152 15.13 -13.84 12.71
CA TYR A 152 14.00 -13.69 11.80
C TYR A 152 14.39 -13.01 10.49
N LEU A 153 15.13 -11.90 10.57
CA LEU A 153 15.62 -11.17 9.40
C LEU A 153 16.58 -12.04 8.57
N GLY A 154 17.42 -12.84 9.21
CA GLY A 154 18.30 -13.79 8.53
C GLY A 154 17.53 -14.83 7.71
N GLU A 155 16.45 -15.38 8.26
CA GLU A 155 15.59 -16.33 7.54
C GLU A 155 14.79 -15.67 6.41
N ILE A 156 14.26 -14.46 6.63
CA ILE A 156 13.58 -13.69 5.57
C ILE A 156 14.56 -13.42 4.42
N ASN A 157 15.77 -12.95 4.72
CA ASN A 157 16.78 -12.65 3.72
C ASN A 157 17.22 -13.91 2.96
N ARG A 158 17.30 -15.07 3.62
CA ARG A 158 17.58 -16.35 2.97
C ARG A 158 16.47 -16.77 2.00
N GLY A 159 15.21 -16.52 2.36
CA GLY A 159 14.04 -16.79 1.52
C GLY A 159 13.84 -15.78 0.38
N GLY A 160 14.46 -14.61 0.47
CA GLY A 160 14.37 -13.55 -0.53
C GLY A 160 12.97 -12.93 -0.65
N LEU A 161 12.76 -12.18 -1.74
CA LEU A 161 11.50 -11.49 -2.03
C LEU A 161 10.27 -12.42 -2.09
N PRO A 162 10.34 -13.66 -2.63
CA PRO A 162 9.19 -14.55 -2.66
C PRO A 162 8.64 -14.85 -1.26
N VAL A 163 9.51 -15.21 -0.31
CA VAL A 163 9.10 -15.46 1.08
C VAL A 163 8.54 -14.22 1.73
N LEU A 164 9.15 -13.06 1.49
CA LEU A 164 8.62 -11.78 1.97
C LEU A 164 7.20 -11.54 1.45
N TYR A 165 6.94 -11.77 0.17
CA TYR A 165 5.62 -11.51 -0.43
C TYR A 165 4.57 -12.49 0.06
N GLU A 166 4.92 -13.77 0.24
CA GLU A 166 4.00 -14.73 0.86
C GLU A 166 3.64 -14.32 2.29
N VAL A 167 4.63 -13.91 3.10
CA VAL A 167 4.39 -13.42 4.46
C VAL A 167 3.50 -12.18 4.45
N LEU A 168 3.75 -11.22 3.56
CA LEU A 168 2.90 -10.03 3.40
C LEU A 168 1.44 -10.41 3.06
N LEU A 169 1.25 -11.28 2.07
CA LEU A 169 -0.07 -11.75 1.64
C LEU A 169 -0.81 -12.52 2.74
N GLU A 170 -0.10 -13.29 3.57
CA GLU A 170 -0.72 -14.06 4.64
C GLU A 170 -1.07 -13.22 5.86
N THR A 171 -0.19 -12.29 6.22
CA THR A 171 -0.25 -11.60 7.51
C THR A 171 -0.92 -10.23 7.45
N SER A 172 -1.09 -9.67 6.25
CA SER A 172 -1.74 -8.36 6.04
C SER A 172 -2.96 -8.44 5.13
N ARG A 173 -3.69 -9.56 5.20
CA ARG A 173 -4.88 -9.82 4.37
C ARG A 173 -5.93 -8.73 4.50
N ALA A 174 -6.20 -8.30 5.73
CA ALA A 174 -7.27 -7.35 6.00
C ALA A 174 -6.94 -5.96 5.47
N GLU A 175 -5.68 -5.52 5.62
CA GLU A 175 -5.17 -4.27 5.09
C GLU A 175 -5.15 -4.28 3.56
N ILE A 176 -4.71 -5.38 2.94
CA ILE A 176 -4.79 -5.56 1.47
C ILE A 176 -6.25 -5.51 1.01
N CYS A 177 -7.17 -6.22 1.67
CA CYS A 177 -8.58 -6.19 1.33
C CYS A 177 -9.18 -4.78 1.47
N GLN A 178 -8.83 -4.04 2.51
CA GLN A 178 -9.28 -2.66 2.69
C GLN A 178 -8.70 -1.74 1.62
N ALA A 179 -7.42 -1.89 1.27
CA ALA A 179 -6.83 -1.13 0.18
C ALA A 179 -7.60 -1.38 -1.11
N LEU A 180 -7.82 -2.65 -1.49
CA LEU A 180 -8.58 -3.01 -2.69
C LEU A 180 -10.01 -2.48 -2.66
N ARG A 181 -10.69 -2.48 -1.50
CA ARG A 181 -12.02 -1.87 -1.37
C ARG A 181 -11.97 -0.36 -1.56
N VAL A 182 -11.01 0.34 -0.94
CA VAL A 182 -10.83 1.79 -1.14
C VAL A 182 -10.60 2.10 -2.62
N LEU A 183 -9.76 1.32 -3.30
CA LEU A 183 -9.49 1.44 -4.73
C LEU A 183 -10.72 1.14 -5.60
N ALA A 184 -11.60 0.23 -5.18
CA ALA A 184 -12.78 -0.16 -5.94
C ALA A 184 -13.98 0.80 -5.77
N THR A 185 -13.94 1.69 -4.79
CA THR A 185 -15.03 2.63 -4.47
C THR A 185 -14.84 3.96 -5.23
N PRO A 186 -15.69 4.31 -6.21
CA PRO A 186 -15.52 5.49 -7.06
C PRO A 186 -15.45 6.82 -6.29
N GLU A 187 -16.14 6.92 -5.15
CA GLU A 187 -16.17 8.12 -4.31
C GLU A 187 -14.81 8.45 -3.66
N ASN A 188 -13.86 7.51 -3.69
CA ASN A 188 -12.50 7.73 -3.22
C ASN A 188 -11.58 8.26 -4.34
N HIS A 189 -12.00 8.19 -5.61
CA HIS A 189 -11.16 8.57 -6.74
C HIS A 189 -11.08 10.09 -6.88
N PRO A 190 -9.94 10.64 -7.34
CA PRO A 190 -8.68 9.97 -7.64
C PRO A 190 -7.92 9.47 -6.41
N VAL A 191 -7.38 8.26 -6.46
CA VAL A 191 -6.62 7.63 -5.36
C VAL A 191 -5.14 7.54 -5.71
N VAL A 192 -4.25 7.89 -4.78
CA VAL A 192 -2.84 7.49 -4.83
C VAL A 192 -2.53 6.56 -3.66
N PHE A 193 -1.76 5.50 -3.90
CA PHE A 193 -1.25 4.63 -2.84
C PHE A 193 0.26 4.45 -2.95
N HIS A 194 0.93 4.43 -1.81
CA HIS A 194 2.38 4.43 -1.76
C HIS A 194 2.94 3.60 -0.61
N CYS A 195 4.23 3.30 -0.70
CA CYS A 195 5.04 2.84 0.44
C CYS A 195 6.26 3.78 0.54
N VAL A 196 7.44 3.27 0.89
CA VAL A 196 8.67 4.07 0.82
C VAL A 196 9.13 4.25 -0.63
N LYS A 197 9.45 3.14 -1.32
CA LYS A 197 9.99 3.19 -2.69
C LYS A 197 8.95 3.06 -3.80
N GLY A 198 7.70 2.71 -3.47
CA GLY A 198 6.66 2.46 -4.47
C GLY A 198 6.85 1.18 -5.29
N LYS A 199 7.68 0.23 -4.83
CA LYS A 199 8.06 -1.00 -5.57
C LYS A 199 7.38 -2.25 -5.03
N ASP A 200 7.78 -2.74 -3.85
CA ASP A 200 7.34 -4.03 -3.32
C ASP A 200 5.88 -4.03 -2.83
N ARG A 201 5.61 -3.40 -1.68
CA ARG A 201 4.25 -3.33 -1.07
C ARG A 201 3.23 -2.70 -2.01
N THR A 202 3.62 -1.60 -2.65
CA THR A 202 2.81 -0.92 -3.65
C THR A 202 2.60 -1.81 -4.86
N GLY A 203 3.64 -2.46 -5.39
CA GLY A 203 3.52 -3.35 -6.54
C GLY A 203 2.67 -4.58 -6.26
N LEU A 204 2.70 -5.12 -5.04
CA LEU A 204 1.82 -6.21 -4.63
C LEU A 204 0.35 -5.79 -4.66
N VAL A 205 0.01 -4.64 -4.08
CA VAL A 205 -1.36 -4.09 -4.09
C VAL A 205 -1.78 -3.73 -5.52
N ALA A 206 -0.89 -3.12 -6.32
CA ALA A 206 -1.14 -2.79 -7.72
C ALA A 206 -1.43 -4.04 -8.55
N ALA A 207 -0.60 -5.07 -8.42
CA ALA A 207 -0.78 -6.35 -9.10
C ALA A 207 -2.12 -6.99 -8.75
N LEU A 208 -2.49 -7.04 -7.46
CA LEU A 208 -3.78 -7.57 -7.04
C LEU A 208 -4.95 -6.75 -7.61
N ALA A 209 -4.88 -5.42 -7.57
CA ALA A 209 -5.91 -4.53 -8.11
C ALA A 209 -6.08 -4.71 -9.63
N GLN A 210 -4.98 -4.76 -10.38
CA GLN A 210 -4.96 -5.02 -11.83
C GLN A 210 -5.55 -6.39 -12.16
N ARG A 211 -5.20 -7.44 -11.40
CA ARG A 211 -5.78 -8.78 -11.59
C ARG A 211 -7.27 -8.81 -11.33
N VAL A 212 -7.76 -8.11 -10.30
CA VAL A 212 -9.20 -7.94 -10.03
C VAL A 212 -9.88 -7.17 -11.17
N ALA A 213 -9.22 -6.17 -11.75
CA ALA A 213 -9.70 -5.42 -12.91
C ALA A 213 -9.60 -6.18 -14.25
N GLY A 214 -9.10 -7.43 -14.25
CA GLY A 214 -9.03 -8.29 -15.44
C GLY A 214 -7.76 -8.15 -16.29
N VAL A 215 -6.76 -7.37 -15.85
CA VAL A 215 -5.47 -7.24 -16.57
C VAL A 215 -4.73 -8.58 -16.57
N GLY A 216 -4.31 -9.06 -17.75
CA GLY A 216 -3.56 -10.31 -17.92
C GLY A 216 -2.19 -10.32 -17.20
N PRO A 217 -1.61 -11.49 -16.89
CA PRO A 217 -0.35 -11.58 -16.13
C PRO A 217 0.81 -10.79 -16.76
N SER A 218 0.93 -10.80 -18.09
CA SER A 218 1.97 -10.05 -18.80
C SER A 218 1.86 -8.54 -18.61
N GLY A 219 0.62 -8.01 -18.56
CA GLY A 219 0.38 -6.59 -18.31
C GLY A 219 0.73 -6.20 -16.88
N VAL A 220 0.41 -7.07 -15.91
CA VAL A 220 0.80 -6.88 -14.51
C VAL A 220 2.30 -6.88 -14.34
N VAL A 221 3.01 -7.82 -14.97
CA VAL A 221 4.48 -7.88 -14.92
C VAL A 221 5.10 -6.65 -15.58
N ALA A 222 4.54 -6.18 -16.70
CA ALA A 222 5.00 -4.98 -17.36
C ALA A 222 4.88 -3.74 -16.45
N ASP A 223 3.72 -3.50 -15.83
CA ASP A 223 3.59 -2.41 -14.84
C ASP A 223 4.52 -2.61 -13.64
N TYR A 224 4.69 -3.85 -13.16
CA TYR A 224 5.52 -4.11 -11.99
C TYR A 224 7.00 -3.83 -12.24
N ALA A 225 7.50 -4.14 -13.43
CA ALA A 225 8.91 -4.04 -13.79
C ALA A 225 9.34 -2.63 -14.25
N ASP A 226 8.39 -1.75 -14.56
CA ASP A 226 8.60 -0.35 -14.95
C ASP A 226 8.94 0.55 -13.74
#